data_AF-A0A1I7UBN4-F1
#
_entry.id   AF-A0A1I7UBN4-F1
#
_cell.length_a   1.000
_cell.length_b   1.000
_cell.length_c   1.000
_cell.angle_alpha   90.00
_cell.angle_beta   90.00
_cell.angle_gamma   90.00
#
_symmetry.space_group_name_H-M   'P 1'
#
loop_
_entity.id
_entity.type
_entity.pdbx_description
1 polymer ?
#
loop_
_entity_poly.entity_id
_entity_poly.type
_entity_poly.pdbx_seq_one_letter_code
_entity_poly.pdbx_strand_id
1 'polypeptide(L)'
;MLADLPSNQMQKSCNILLEGMVESTTNPTTTLWNTILPMIIQDVEDEELHVGKFSLKTSIVTVSADQPAKRSLFGFKAHQASQSCFFCLSTGTFHKLGGSSKKVNTTEANYFVELSERSEVRSRDGTILDSEQGVNGFGDTPARIVQLIMPYDTPIDMLHNFGEGLCEVIIRELFGRGAPKSGMFHVEIDKLREAINEIVLPSQFSEIENCRNGTDKLAFFRLTLLSVAIRFEILNPHARFAIIAISMLANKMCASGVGPELFDEQLCSAAQWFLQENSNEYLSCKAHVSLKNHY
;
A
#
# COMPACT_ATOMS: atom_id res chain seq x y z
N MET A 1 -14.44 -0.54 15.97
CA MET A 1 -15.92 -0.59 16.05
C MET A 1 -16.43 -0.52 14.61
N LEU A 2 -17.00 -1.60 14.10
CA LEU A 2 -17.61 -1.65 12.76
C LEU A 2 -19.01 -1.06 12.88
N ALA A 3 -19.22 0.12 12.30
CA ALA A 3 -20.55 0.69 12.13
C ALA A 3 -21.10 0.20 10.78
N ASP A 4 -22.24 -0.46 10.81
CA ASP A 4 -22.93 -0.90 9.60
C ASP A 4 -23.60 0.33 8.97
N LEU A 5 -22.97 0.88 7.94
CA LEU A 5 -23.48 2.06 7.25
C LEU A 5 -24.61 1.63 6.28
N PRO A 6 -25.67 2.44 6.12
CA PRO A 6 -26.64 2.25 5.05
C PRO A 6 -25.92 2.05 3.71
N SER A 7 -26.35 1.12 2.85
CA SER A 7 -25.57 0.69 1.68
C SER A 7 -25.13 1.83 0.75
N ASN A 8 -25.94 2.90 0.62
CA ASN A 8 -25.58 4.11 -0.13
C ASN A 8 -24.46 4.93 0.55
N GLN A 9 -24.44 5.01 1.88
CA GLN A 9 -23.39 5.66 2.65
C GLN A 9 -22.14 4.78 2.72
N MET A 10 -22.31 3.46 2.79
CA MET A 10 -21.21 2.49 2.74
C MET A 10 -20.52 2.52 1.36
N GLN A 11 -21.27 2.67 0.27
CA GLN A 11 -20.74 2.92 -1.08
C GLN A 11 -20.02 4.27 -1.21
N LYS A 12 -20.45 5.29 -0.45
CA LYS A 12 -19.77 6.59 -0.39
C LYS A 12 -18.52 6.58 0.50
N SER A 13 -18.53 5.81 1.60
CA SER A 13 -17.51 5.84 2.65
C SER A 13 -16.44 4.74 2.51
N CYS A 14 -16.77 3.61 1.89
CA CYS A 14 -15.89 2.47 1.73
C CYS A 14 -15.65 2.26 0.23
N ASN A 15 -14.49 2.71 -0.22
CA ASN A 15 -14.08 2.72 -1.61
C ASN A 15 -14.98 3.62 -2.47
N ILE A 16 -14.57 4.89 -2.64
CA ILE A 16 -14.71 5.45 -3.99
C ILE A 16 -13.84 4.59 -4.90
N LEU A 17 -14.45 3.50 -5.35
CA LEU A 17 -14.11 2.87 -6.60
C LEU A 17 -14.28 3.97 -7.65
N LEU A 18 -13.15 4.60 -8.00
CA LEU A 18 -13.02 5.29 -9.29
C LEU A 18 -13.29 4.32 -10.46
N GLU A 19 -13.38 3.00 -10.18
CA GLU A 19 -13.84 1.97 -11.09
C GLU A 19 -15.25 2.32 -11.59
N GLY A 20 -15.36 2.66 -12.87
CA GLY A 20 -16.61 3.03 -13.52
C GLY A 20 -16.89 4.53 -13.62
N MET A 21 -16.07 5.42 -13.05
CA MET A 21 -16.23 6.87 -13.28
C MET A 21 -15.90 7.28 -14.71
N VAL A 22 -14.94 6.59 -15.32
CA VAL A 22 -14.50 6.81 -16.69
C VAL A 22 -14.33 5.47 -17.36
N GLU A 23 -15.18 5.19 -18.34
CA GLU A 23 -14.98 4.10 -19.29
C GLU A 23 -14.45 4.69 -20.60
N SER A 24 -13.26 4.26 -21.01
CA SER A 24 -12.63 4.77 -22.23
C SER A 24 -11.81 3.68 -22.90
N THR A 25 -11.70 3.79 -24.23
CA THR A 25 -10.87 2.88 -25.05
C THR A 25 -9.36 3.10 -24.87
N THR A 26 -8.98 4.17 -24.15
CA THR A 26 -7.59 4.54 -23.85
C THR A 26 -7.50 4.98 -22.39
N ASN A 27 -6.29 4.94 -21.82
CA ASN A 27 -6.10 5.34 -20.42
C ASN A 27 -6.47 6.82 -20.20
N PRO A 28 -7.20 7.15 -19.12
CA PRO A 28 -7.48 8.53 -18.72
C PRO A 28 -6.22 9.40 -18.63
N THR A 29 -6.33 10.68 -18.98
CA THR A 29 -5.23 11.65 -18.88
C THR A 29 -5.26 12.41 -17.55
N THR A 30 -4.12 12.99 -17.14
CA THR A 30 -4.05 13.87 -15.96
C THR A 30 -5.05 15.02 -16.04
N THR A 31 -5.28 15.58 -17.23
CA THR A 31 -6.26 16.65 -17.47
C THR A 31 -7.68 16.21 -17.12
N LEU A 32 -8.06 14.98 -17.50
CA LEU A 32 -9.37 14.43 -17.17
C LEU A 32 -9.51 14.28 -15.66
N TRP A 33 -8.52 13.69 -15.00
CA TRP A 33 -8.53 13.54 -13.55
C TRP A 33 -8.60 14.87 -12.82
N ASN A 34 -7.83 15.87 -13.24
CA ASN A 34 -7.89 17.22 -12.67
C ASN A 34 -9.28 17.89 -12.79
N THR A 35 -10.05 17.49 -13.80
CA THR A 35 -11.42 17.99 -14.03
C THR A 35 -12.43 17.30 -13.11
N ILE A 36 -12.26 16.00 -12.87
CA ILE A 36 -13.17 15.18 -12.06
C ILE A 36 -12.85 15.30 -10.56
N LEU A 37 -11.58 15.49 -10.20
CA LEU A 37 -11.10 15.51 -8.82
C LEU A 37 -11.88 16.45 -7.89
N PRO A 38 -12.23 17.70 -8.28
CA PRO A 38 -13.06 18.56 -7.43
C PRO A 38 -14.42 17.95 -7.06
N MET A 39 -15.03 17.17 -7.96
CA MET A 39 -16.30 16.49 -7.71
C MET A 39 -16.11 15.39 -6.67
N ILE A 40 -15.04 14.59 -6.81
CA ILE A 40 -14.68 13.54 -5.84
C ILE A 40 -14.43 14.13 -4.45
N ILE A 41 -13.68 15.23 -4.37
CA ILE A 41 -13.38 15.90 -3.09
C ILE A 41 -14.67 16.39 -2.44
N GLN A 42 -15.54 17.06 -3.19
CA GLN A 42 -16.80 17.58 -2.68
C GLN A 42 -17.68 16.48 -2.09
N ASP A 43 -17.67 15.29 -2.70
CA ASP A 43 -18.46 14.15 -2.25
C ASP A 43 -17.84 13.39 -1.06
N VAL A 44 -16.57 13.62 -0.70
CA VAL A 44 -15.82 12.78 0.27
C VAL A 44 -15.15 13.54 1.42
N GLU A 45 -14.43 14.63 1.17
CA GLU A 45 -13.50 15.21 2.16
C GLU A 45 -14.20 15.95 3.32
N ASP A 46 -15.45 16.39 3.11
CA ASP A 46 -16.16 17.26 4.05
C ASP A 46 -17.60 16.79 4.37
N GLU A 47 -17.95 15.53 4.06
CA GLU A 47 -19.24 14.98 4.52
C GLU A 47 -19.15 14.55 6.00
N GLU A 48 -19.92 15.23 6.85
CA GLU A 48 -20.20 14.80 8.21
C GLU A 48 -21.48 13.94 8.24
N LEU A 49 -21.29 12.64 8.46
CA LEU A 49 -22.36 11.66 8.53
C LEU A 49 -22.77 11.44 10.00
N HIS A 50 -24.08 11.46 10.24
CA HIS A 50 -24.63 11.19 11.57
C HIS A 50 -25.32 9.82 11.58
N VAL A 51 -24.81 8.88 12.38
CA VAL A 51 -25.35 7.53 12.53
C VAL A 51 -25.74 7.31 13.99
N GLY A 52 -27.04 7.46 14.26
CA GLY A 52 -27.58 7.43 15.61
C GLY A 52 -27.00 8.56 16.47
N LYS A 53 -26.19 8.20 17.47
CA LYS A 53 -25.51 9.15 18.37
C LYS A 53 -24.07 9.50 17.95
N PHE A 54 -23.59 8.93 16.85
CA PHE A 54 -22.22 9.09 16.40
C PHE A 54 -22.16 10.07 15.23
N SER A 55 -21.18 10.96 15.26
CA SER A 55 -20.79 11.77 14.10
C SER A 55 -19.53 11.15 13.50
N LEU A 56 -19.51 11.03 12.18
CA LEU A 56 -18.45 10.44 11.38
C LEU A 56 -18.01 11.50 10.37
N LYS A 57 -16.70 11.66 10.19
CA LYS A 57 -16.12 12.46 9.12
C LYS A 57 -15.41 11.53 8.14
N THR A 58 -15.65 11.74 6.84
CA THR A 58 -14.94 11.03 5.77
C THR A 58 -13.74 11.84 5.29
N SER A 59 -12.70 11.15 4.80
CA SER A 59 -11.48 11.79 4.27
C SER A 59 -10.78 10.84 3.29
N ILE A 60 -10.08 11.39 2.30
CA ILE A 60 -9.27 10.62 1.35
C ILE A 60 -7.91 10.38 1.97
N VAL A 61 -7.66 9.15 2.41
CA VAL A 61 -6.39 8.78 3.07
C VAL A 61 -5.37 8.16 2.11
N THR A 62 -5.82 7.61 0.97
CA THR A 62 -4.95 6.97 -0.01
C THR A 62 -5.68 6.73 -1.34
N VAL A 63 -4.92 6.46 -2.41
CA VAL A 63 -5.46 5.96 -3.69
C VAL A 63 -4.79 4.65 -4.09
N SER A 64 -5.61 3.63 -4.28
CA SER A 64 -5.25 2.36 -4.93
C SER A 64 -5.92 2.27 -6.30
N ALA A 65 -5.12 2.00 -7.32
CA ALA A 65 -5.55 1.77 -8.69
C ALA A 65 -4.42 1.01 -9.42
N ASP A 66 -4.73 0.45 -10.59
CA ASP A 66 -3.68 -0.11 -11.45
C ASP A 66 -2.63 0.94 -11.84
N GLN A 67 -1.46 0.46 -12.27
CA GLN A 67 -0.34 1.35 -12.59
C GLN A 67 -0.70 2.43 -13.62
N PRO A 68 -1.37 2.13 -14.75
CA PRO A 68 -1.78 3.17 -15.70
C PRO A 68 -2.69 4.26 -15.10
N ALA A 69 -3.77 3.88 -14.42
CA ALA A 69 -4.74 4.81 -13.87
C ALA A 69 -4.13 5.64 -12.72
N LYS A 70 -3.36 4.99 -11.84
CA LYS A 70 -2.66 5.71 -10.77
C LYS A 70 -1.65 6.69 -11.34
N ARG A 71 -0.88 6.28 -12.36
CA ARG A 71 0.11 7.17 -13.00
C ARG A 71 -0.55 8.38 -13.61
N SER A 72 -1.65 8.21 -14.33
CA SER A 72 -2.34 9.36 -14.93
C SER A 72 -2.99 10.26 -13.89
N LEU A 73 -3.57 9.71 -12.82
CA LEU A 73 -4.11 10.50 -11.71
C LEU A 73 -3.03 11.38 -11.07
N PHE A 74 -1.86 10.80 -10.78
CA PHE A 74 -0.73 11.50 -10.17
C PHE A 74 0.18 12.22 -11.18
N GLY A 75 -0.16 12.25 -12.47
CA GLY A 75 0.62 12.92 -13.50
C GLY A 75 2.01 12.33 -13.77
N PHE A 76 2.24 11.07 -13.45
CA PHE A 76 3.48 10.36 -13.75
C PHE A 76 3.53 9.89 -15.21
N LYS A 77 4.72 9.92 -15.78
CA LYS A 77 5.07 9.25 -17.03
C LYS A 77 4.95 7.73 -16.87
N ALA A 78 4.94 7.05 -18.00
CA ALA A 78 4.82 5.60 -18.07
C ALA A 78 5.92 4.89 -17.25
N HIS A 79 5.64 3.68 -16.76
CA HIS A 79 6.49 2.97 -15.81
C HIS A 79 7.92 2.69 -16.30
N GLN A 80 8.18 2.72 -17.60
CA GLN A 80 9.49 2.57 -18.22
C GLN A 80 10.30 3.87 -18.28
N ALA A 81 9.70 5.03 -17.96
CA ALA A 81 10.41 6.30 -17.98
C ALA A 81 11.34 6.43 -16.77
N SER A 82 12.52 7.02 -16.98
CA SER A 82 13.49 7.28 -15.90
C SER A 82 12.85 8.07 -14.75
N GLN A 83 13.17 7.71 -13.50
CA GLN A 83 12.69 8.37 -12.28
C GLN A 83 11.16 8.32 -12.09
N SER A 84 10.42 7.61 -12.94
CA SER A 84 8.96 7.48 -12.86
C SER A 84 8.50 6.53 -11.76
N CYS A 85 9.39 6.11 -10.85
CA CYS A 85 8.97 5.42 -9.64
C CYS A 85 8.24 6.42 -8.75
N PHE A 86 7.06 6.03 -8.26
CA PHE A 86 6.26 6.87 -7.36
C PHE A 86 7.00 7.27 -6.10
N PHE A 87 8.09 6.61 -5.77
CA PHE A 87 8.62 6.60 -4.44
C PHE A 87 10.10 7.00 -4.33
N CYS A 88 10.86 6.81 -5.40
CA CYS A 88 12.26 7.17 -5.44
C CYS A 88 12.64 7.74 -6.80
N LEU A 89 13.81 8.37 -6.86
CA LEU A 89 14.36 8.99 -8.06
C LEU A 89 15.26 8.03 -8.86
N SER A 90 15.07 6.72 -8.72
CA SER A 90 15.85 5.71 -9.46
C SER A 90 15.60 5.79 -10.97
N THR A 91 16.69 5.82 -11.73
CA THR A 91 16.64 5.86 -13.21
C THR A 91 16.20 4.53 -13.82
N GLY A 92 16.45 3.39 -13.17
CA GLY A 92 15.96 2.07 -13.57
C GLY A 92 14.59 1.74 -12.96
N THR A 93 13.57 1.53 -13.78
CA THR A 93 12.19 1.36 -13.31
C THR A 93 11.56 -0.03 -13.54
N PHE A 94 11.96 -0.78 -14.58
CA PHE A 94 11.45 -2.13 -14.85
C PHE A 94 12.30 -3.23 -14.18
N HIS A 95 13.61 -3.20 -14.44
CA HIS A 95 14.61 -3.91 -13.65
C HIS A 95 15.41 -2.85 -12.92
N LYS A 96 15.25 -2.76 -11.60
CA LYS A 96 16.08 -1.89 -10.77
C LYS A 96 17.48 -2.50 -10.75
N LEU A 97 18.27 -2.34 -11.80
CA LEU A 97 19.71 -2.61 -11.75
C LEU A 97 20.24 -1.75 -10.60
N GLY A 98 20.90 -2.38 -9.62
CA GLY A 98 21.26 -1.76 -8.34
C GLY A 98 21.64 -0.30 -8.52
N GLY A 99 20.80 0.61 -8.00
CA GLY A 99 21.02 2.04 -8.16
C GLY A 99 22.41 2.37 -7.63
N SER A 100 23.14 3.22 -8.36
CA SER A 100 24.49 3.67 -7.99
C SER A 100 24.54 3.99 -6.50
N SER A 101 25.36 3.27 -5.72
CA SER A 101 25.63 3.64 -4.33
C SER A 101 26.41 4.94 -4.33
N LYS A 102 25.76 6.08 -4.04
CA LYS A 102 26.46 7.30 -3.69
C LYS A 102 26.91 7.19 -2.24
N LYS A 103 28.21 7.25 -2.00
CA LYS A 103 28.74 7.49 -0.66
C LYS A 103 28.49 8.95 -0.30
N VAL A 104 27.55 9.19 0.61
CA VAL A 104 27.30 10.53 1.13
C VAL A 104 28.07 10.67 2.44
N ASN A 105 28.88 11.71 2.52
CA ASN A 105 29.64 12.05 3.71
C ASN A 105 28.73 12.94 4.58
N THR A 106 28.17 12.42 5.65
CA THR A 106 27.36 13.22 6.58
C THR A 106 28.31 13.92 7.54
N THR A 107 28.22 15.26 7.62
CA THR A 107 29.13 16.11 8.39
C THR A 107 29.04 15.94 9.92
N GLU A 108 28.14 15.09 10.41
CA GLU A 108 27.85 14.94 11.84
C GLU A 108 28.40 13.65 12.47
N ALA A 109 28.80 12.67 11.66
CA ALA A 109 29.44 11.45 12.14
C ALA A 109 30.39 10.97 11.05
N ASN A 110 31.69 10.88 11.33
CA ASN A 110 32.74 10.41 10.40
C ASN A 110 32.54 8.94 9.95
N TYR A 111 31.46 8.65 9.23
CA TYR A 111 31.10 7.36 8.66
C TYR A 111 30.43 7.59 7.29
N PHE A 112 30.82 6.79 6.31
CA PHE A 112 30.24 6.84 4.97
C PHE A 112 28.97 6.00 4.92
N VAL A 113 27.84 6.61 4.59
CA VAL A 113 26.62 5.85 4.27
C VAL A 113 26.58 5.62 2.77
N GLU A 114 26.55 4.35 2.34
CA GLU A 114 26.22 4.01 0.96
C GLU A 114 24.72 4.16 0.73
N LEU A 115 24.35 5.29 0.15
CA LEU A 115 22.99 5.58 -0.28
C LEU A 115 22.85 5.17 -1.75
N SER A 116 22.18 4.05 -2.00
CA SER A 116 21.77 3.71 -3.38
C SER A 116 20.78 4.74 -3.92
N GLU A 117 20.67 5.00 -5.22
CA GLU A 117 19.58 5.82 -5.79
C GLU A 117 18.16 5.29 -5.42
N ARG A 118 18.06 4.06 -4.91
CA ARG A 118 16.86 3.50 -4.26
C ARG A 118 16.59 4.09 -2.86
N SER A 119 17.42 5.00 -2.37
CA SER A 119 17.34 5.66 -1.06
C SER A 119 17.12 7.17 -1.15
N GLU A 120 17.16 7.76 -2.35
CA GLU A 120 16.64 9.12 -2.56
C GLU A 120 15.10 9.03 -2.57
N VAL A 121 14.54 9.16 -1.37
CA VAL A 121 13.12 9.17 -1.06
C VAL A 121 12.51 10.49 -1.56
N ARG A 122 11.36 10.43 -2.24
CA ARG A 122 10.65 11.64 -2.66
C ARG A 122 10.08 12.35 -1.43
N SER A 123 10.46 13.61 -1.19
CA SER A 123 9.82 14.44 -0.17
C SER A 123 8.47 14.97 -0.66
N ARG A 124 7.57 15.33 0.25
CA ARG A 124 6.24 15.90 -0.08
C ARG A 124 6.39 17.16 -0.93
N ASP A 125 7.12 18.15 -0.43
CA ASP A 125 7.32 19.43 -1.12
C ASP A 125 8.05 19.24 -2.45
N GLY A 126 9.05 18.36 -2.48
CA GLY A 126 9.76 18.02 -3.72
C GLY A 126 8.85 17.36 -4.75
N THR A 127 7.91 16.51 -4.32
CA THR A 127 6.94 15.84 -5.20
C THR A 127 5.95 16.84 -5.80
N ILE A 128 5.51 17.81 -5.00
CA ILE A 128 4.63 18.88 -5.46
C ILE A 128 5.34 19.73 -6.53
N LEU A 129 6.56 20.20 -6.23
CA LEU A 129 7.37 20.99 -7.17
C LEU A 129 7.69 20.21 -8.45
N ASP A 130 8.05 18.92 -8.33
CA ASP A 130 8.31 18.06 -9.48
C ASP A 130 7.08 17.94 -10.39
N SER A 131 5.88 17.85 -9.80
CA SER A 131 4.61 17.79 -10.54
C SER A 131 4.31 19.09 -11.27
N GLU A 132 4.53 20.24 -10.61
CA GLU A 132 4.33 21.57 -11.19
C GLU A 132 5.28 21.85 -12.37
N GLN A 133 6.51 21.34 -12.29
CA GLN A 133 7.55 21.57 -13.29
C GLN A 133 7.63 20.47 -14.38
N GLY A 134 6.92 19.35 -14.22
CA GLY A 134 6.95 18.23 -15.16
C GLY A 134 8.30 17.51 -15.23
N VAL A 135 9.04 17.47 -14.12
CA VAL A 135 10.40 16.90 -14.03
C VAL A 135 10.40 15.58 -13.24
N ASN A 136 11.56 14.92 -13.17
CA ASN A 136 11.74 13.70 -12.38
C ASN A 136 10.64 12.64 -12.62
N GLY A 137 10.30 12.38 -13.88
CA GLY A 137 9.28 11.37 -14.22
C GLY A 137 7.82 11.84 -14.16
N PHE A 138 7.53 13.10 -13.85
CA PHE A 138 6.22 13.72 -14.10
C PHE A 138 6.04 14.11 -15.56
N GLY A 139 4.79 14.15 -16.02
CA GLY A 139 4.39 14.66 -17.33
C GLY A 139 4.18 16.18 -17.34
N ASP A 140 3.84 16.73 -18.49
CA ASP A 140 3.77 18.19 -18.68
C ASP A 140 2.54 18.84 -18.03
N THR A 141 1.57 18.04 -17.59
CA THR A 141 0.36 18.51 -16.89
C THR A 141 0.52 18.28 -15.39
N PRO A 142 0.54 19.33 -14.56
CA PRO A 142 0.58 19.19 -13.11
C PRO A 142 -0.63 18.44 -12.58
N ALA A 143 -0.42 17.53 -11.62
CA ALA A 143 -1.48 16.72 -11.05
C ALA A 143 -2.02 17.37 -9.77
N ARG A 144 -3.30 17.73 -9.73
CA ARG A 144 -3.89 18.42 -8.56
C ARG A 144 -3.99 17.52 -7.33
N ILE A 145 -4.10 16.20 -7.53
CA ILE A 145 -4.20 15.20 -6.46
C ILE A 145 -3.00 15.26 -5.50
N VAL A 146 -1.81 15.66 -5.98
CA VAL A 146 -0.60 15.72 -5.15
C VAL A 146 -0.66 16.82 -4.08
N GLN A 147 -1.62 17.74 -4.16
CA GLN A 147 -1.83 18.71 -3.08
C GLN A 147 -2.60 18.11 -1.89
N LEU A 148 -3.27 16.97 -2.10
CA LEU A 148 -4.12 16.32 -1.11
C LEU A 148 -3.45 15.09 -0.52
N ILE A 149 -3.03 14.18 -1.41
CA ILE A 149 -2.36 12.93 -1.01
C ILE A 149 -1.13 12.70 -1.88
N MET A 150 -0.10 12.06 -1.35
CA MET A 150 1.07 11.68 -2.13
C MET A 150 0.84 10.38 -2.90
N PRO A 151 1.48 10.19 -4.06
CA PRO A 151 1.44 8.91 -4.79
C PRO A 151 1.99 7.73 -3.98
N TYR A 152 2.77 8.04 -2.95
CA TYR A 152 3.38 7.11 -2.01
C TYR A 152 2.69 7.00 -0.65
N ASP A 153 1.60 7.75 -0.42
CA ASP A 153 0.73 7.57 0.77
C ASP A 153 -0.14 6.30 0.66
N THR A 154 0.31 5.32 -0.13
CA THR A 154 -0.33 4.03 -0.33
C THR A 154 0.48 3.00 0.42
N PRO A 155 0.12 2.68 1.68
CA PRO A 155 0.86 1.72 2.47
C PRO A 155 0.83 0.36 1.76
N ILE A 156 1.95 -0.37 1.79
CA ILE A 156 2.05 -1.81 1.45
C ILE A 156 1.51 -2.16 0.05
N ASP A 157 2.36 -2.14 -0.99
CA ASP A 157 2.14 -2.82 -2.28
C ASP A 157 0.67 -2.97 -2.77
N MET A 158 -0.15 -1.95 -2.56
CA MET A 158 -1.57 -1.96 -2.95
C MET A 158 -1.76 -1.51 -4.38
N LEU A 159 -0.68 -1.42 -5.16
CA LEU A 159 -0.70 -0.98 -6.55
C LEU A 159 -1.55 -1.88 -7.46
N HIS A 160 -2.03 -3.02 -6.96
CA HIS A 160 -2.89 -3.95 -7.69
C HIS A 160 -4.05 -4.48 -6.83
N ASN A 161 -4.49 -3.76 -5.79
CA ASN A 161 -5.50 -4.27 -4.85
C ASN A 161 -5.13 -5.68 -4.33
N PHE A 162 -3.90 -5.99 -3.90
CA PHE A 162 -3.52 -7.36 -3.49
C PHE A 162 -3.60 -8.44 -4.61
N GLY A 163 -3.83 -8.07 -5.87
CA GLY A 163 -3.72 -8.99 -7.02
C GLY A 163 -2.28 -9.48 -7.27
N GLU A 164 -1.31 -8.62 -6.96
CA GLU A 164 0.14 -8.87 -7.00
C GLU A 164 0.78 -8.15 -5.79
N GLY A 165 1.95 -8.61 -5.34
CA GLY A 165 2.77 -7.89 -4.35
C GLY A 165 3.12 -8.67 -3.08
N LEU A 166 3.64 -7.98 -2.07
CA LEU A 166 4.15 -8.62 -0.83
C LEU A 166 3.12 -9.51 -0.13
N CYS A 167 1.88 -9.04 0.06
CA CYS A 167 0.85 -9.84 0.72
C CYS A 167 0.47 -11.08 -0.08
N GLU A 168 0.38 -10.97 -1.41
CA GLU A 168 0.17 -12.13 -2.30
C GLU A 168 1.35 -13.09 -2.25
N VAL A 169 2.59 -12.59 -2.20
CA VAL A 169 3.80 -13.40 -2.02
C VAL A 169 3.74 -14.18 -0.70
N ILE A 170 3.38 -13.50 0.40
CA ILE A 170 3.24 -14.15 1.71
C ILE A 170 2.16 -15.23 1.68
N ILE A 171 0.96 -14.92 1.15
CA ILE A 171 -0.12 -15.91 0.99
C ILE A 171 0.38 -17.10 0.19
N ARG A 172 1.02 -16.87 -0.96
CA ARG A 172 1.53 -17.94 -1.81
C ARG A 172 2.56 -18.80 -1.09
N GLU A 173 3.51 -18.22 -0.37
CA GLU A 173 4.52 -18.98 0.37
C GLU A 173 3.91 -19.81 1.51
N LEU A 174 2.97 -19.24 2.28
CA LEU A 174 2.24 -19.96 3.34
C LEU A 174 1.49 -21.19 2.82
N PHE A 175 0.95 -21.12 1.60
CA PHE A 175 0.22 -22.21 0.96
C PHE A 175 1.07 -23.04 0.00
N GLY A 176 2.40 -22.87 -0.01
CA GLY A 176 3.32 -23.65 -0.86
C GLY A 176 3.15 -23.44 -2.37
N ARG A 177 2.66 -22.26 -2.79
CA ARG A 177 2.33 -21.93 -4.18
C ARG A 177 3.47 -21.18 -4.87
N GLY A 178 4.41 -21.91 -5.47
CA GLY A 178 5.54 -21.36 -6.22
C GLY A 178 6.84 -21.37 -5.42
N ALA A 179 7.91 -20.80 -5.98
CA ALA A 179 9.21 -20.77 -5.33
C ALA A 179 9.23 -19.73 -4.20
N PRO A 180 9.54 -20.13 -2.95
CA PRO A 180 9.63 -19.18 -1.85
C PRO A 180 10.93 -18.37 -1.93
N LYS A 181 10.87 -17.11 -1.48
CA LYS A 181 12.04 -16.22 -1.40
C LYS A 181 12.94 -16.56 -0.19
N SER A 182 12.40 -17.24 0.81
CA SER A 182 13.13 -17.74 1.98
C SER A 182 12.32 -18.83 2.73
N GLY A 183 12.87 -19.39 3.81
CA GLY A 183 12.13 -20.28 4.72
C GLY A 183 11.21 -19.57 5.71
N MET A 184 11.13 -18.24 5.69
CA MET A 184 10.41 -17.43 6.68
C MET A 184 8.93 -17.81 6.79
N PHE A 185 8.22 -18.06 5.69
CA PHE A 185 6.79 -18.38 5.72
C PHE A 185 6.50 -19.88 5.61
N HIS A 186 7.47 -20.74 5.90
CA HIS A 186 7.27 -22.18 5.89
C HIS A 186 6.40 -22.62 7.08
N VAL A 187 5.33 -23.36 6.78
CA VAL A 187 4.40 -23.93 7.77
C VAL A 187 3.80 -25.21 7.21
N GLU A 188 3.45 -26.15 8.08
CA GLU A 188 2.67 -27.33 7.70
C GLU A 188 1.27 -26.89 7.25
N ILE A 189 0.94 -27.16 5.98
CA ILE A 189 -0.28 -26.63 5.35
C ILE A 189 -1.56 -27.12 6.05
N ASP A 190 -1.55 -28.34 6.59
CA ASP A 190 -2.71 -28.90 7.28
C ASP A 190 -2.95 -28.20 8.62
N LYS A 191 -1.88 -27.91 9.38
CA LYS A 191 -1.97 -27.09 10.60
C LYS A 191 -2.42 -25.66 10.32
N LEU A 192 -1.97 -25.08 9.20
CA LEU A 192 -2.45 -23.77 8.77
C LEU A 192 -3.94 -23.78 8.46
N ARG A 193 -4.43 -24.79 7.74
CA ARG A 193 -5.86 -24.94 7.42
C ARG A 193 -6.71 -25.16 8.67
N GLU A 194 -6.25 -25.99 9.61
CA GLU A 194 -6.90 -26.18 10.90
C GLU A 194 -7.02 -24.86 11.67
N ALA A 195 -5.93 -24.09 11.78
CA ALA A 195 -5.94 -22.79 12.44
C ALA A 195 -6.88 -21.78 11.76
N ILE A 196 -6.94 -21.77 10.43
CA ILE A 196 -7.87 -20.92 9.66
C ILE A 196 -9.33 -21.30 9.94
N ASN A 197 -9.66 -22.59 9.96
CA ASN A 197 -11.02 -23.06 10.21
C ASN A 197 -11.53 -22.73 11.63
N GLU A 198 -10.62 -22.51 12.58
CA GLU A 198 -10.95 -22.05 13.94
C GLU A 198 -11.17 -20.54 14.06
N ILE A 199 -10.91 -19.76 13.01
CA ILE A 199 -11.17 -18.32 12.99
C ILE A 199 -12.66 -18.09 12.70
N VAL A 200 -13.35 -17.46 13.64
CA VAL A 200 -14.75 -17.06 13.47
C VAL A 200 -14.80 -15.60 13.05
N LEU A 201 -15.36 -15.34 11.87
CA LEU A 201 -15.58 -14.00 11.33
C LEU A 201 -17.07 -13.67 11.23
N PRO A 202 -17.46 -12.37 11.20
CA PRO A 202 -18.82 -11.96 10.86
C PRO A 202 -19.28 -12.52 9.51
N SER A 203 -20.58 -12.77 9.36
CA SER A 203 -21.15 -13.41 8.16
C SER A 203 -20.85 -12.67 6.86
N GLN A 204 -20.70 -11.35 6.89
CA GLN A 204 -20.28 -10.54 5.73
C GLN A 204 -18.90 -10.92 5.16
N PHE A 205 -18.10 -11.67 5.92
CA PHE A 205 -16.77 -12.13 5.53
C PHE A 205 -16.69 -13.65 5.35
N SER A 206 -17.82 -14.37 5.25
CA SER A 206 -17.84 -15.83 5.21
C SER A 206 -17.11 -16.45 4.02
N GLU A 207 -16.93 -15.69 2.93
CA GLU A 207 -16.36 -16.21 1.67
C GLU A 207 -14.97 -15.66 1.35
N ILE A 208 -14.34 -14.87 2.23
CA ILE A 208 -13.07 -14.20 1.94
C ILE A 208 -11.91 -15.19 1.74
N GLU A 209 -12.03 -16.42 2.27
CA GLU A 209 -11.07 -17.50 2.05
C GLU A 209 -10.89 -17.86 0.57
N ASN A 210 -11.91 -17.62 -0.25
CA ASN A 210 -11.86 -17.87 -1.68
C ASN A 210 -10.95 -16.88 -2.42
N CYS A 211 -10.60 -15.75 -1.80
CA CYS A 211 -9.66 -14.76 -2.35
C CYS A 211 -9.99 -14.36 -3.81
N ARG A 212 -11.28 -14.19 -4.14
CA ARG A 212 -11.77 -14.07 -5.53
C ARG A 212 -11.28 -12.82 -6.24
N ASN A 213 -11.06 -11.77 -5.46
CA ASN A 213 -10.65 -10.46 -5.93
C ASN A 213 -9.71 -9.82 -4.90
N GLY A 214 -9.26 -8.62 -5.21
CA GLY A 214 -8.34 -7.88 -4.36
C GLY A 214 -8.87 -7.53 -2.95
N THR A 215 -10.14 -7.18 -2.87
CA THR A 215 -10.83 -6.88 -1.62
C THR A 215 -10.92 -8.12 -0.74
N ASP A 216 -11.27 -9.28 -1.31
CA ASP A 216 -11.31 -10.56 -0.59
C ASP A 216 -9.92 -10.92 -0.06
N LYS A 217 -8.86 -10.78 -0.86
CA LYS A 217 -7.48 -11.04 -0.44
C LYS A 217 -7.03 -10.11 0.69
N LEU A 218 -7.34 -8.81 0.59
CA LEU A 218 -7.07 -7.83 1.65
C LEU A 218 -7.77 -8.20 2.95
N ALA A 219 -9.06 -8.53 2.87
CA ALA A 219 -9.85 -8.95 4.03
C ALA A 219 -9.31 -10.25 4.62
N PHE A 220 -8.98 -11.25 3.79
CA PHE A 220 -8.42 -12.52 4.22
C PHE A 220 -7.09 -12.34 4.95
N PHE A 221 -6.19 -11.51 4.40
CA PHE A 221 -4.91 -11.22 5.05
C PHE A 221 -5.11 -10.55 6.41
N ARG A 222 -5.92 -9.50 6.45
CA ARG A 222 -6.11 -8.65 7.64
C ARG A 222 -6.95 -9.27 8.75
N LEU A 223 -7.90 -10.13 8.40
CA LEU A 223 -8.84 -10.70 9.36
C LEU A 223 -8.41 -12.12 9.70
N THR A 224 -8.20 -12.97 8.70
CA THR A 224 -7.88 -14.39 8.91
C THR A 224 -6.41 -14.59 9.26
N LEU A 225 -5.48 -14.21 8.37
CA LEU A 225 -4.05 -14.46 8.61
C LEU A 225 -3.51 -13.66 9.80
N LEU A 226 -4.00 -12.45 10.04
CA LEU A 226 -3.70 -11.71 11.27
C LEU A 226 -4.11 -12.50 12.52
N SER A 227 -5.35 -13.01 12.54
CA SER A 227 -5.85 -13.78 13.68
C SER A 227 -5.05 -15.06 13.88
N VAL A 228 -4.67 -15.74 12.80
CA VAL A 228 -3.77 -16.90 12.84
C VAL A 228 -2.42 -16.52 13.47
N ALA A 229 -1.79 -15.46 12.99
CA ALA A 229 -0.49 -14.99 13.48
C ALA A 229 -0.52 -14.56 14.95
N ILE A 230 -1.66 -14.05 15.45
CA ILE A 230 -1.83 -13.69 16.86
C ILE A 230 -2.07 -14.94 17.72
N ARG A 231 -3.03 -15.79 17.33
CA ARG A 231 -3.59 -16.83 18.21
C ARG A 231 -2.84 -18.16 18.15
N PHE A 232 -2.22 -18.52 17.02
CA PHE A 232 -1.66 -19.85 16.82
C PHE A 232 -0.14 -19.82 16.73
N GLU A 233 0.52 -20.76 17.41
CA GLU A 233 1.98 -20.92 17.41
C GLU A 233 2.47 -21.85 16.29
N ILE A 234 1.88 -21.74 15.10
CA ILE A 234 2.24 -22.54 13.92
C ILE A 234 3.23 -21.83 13.00
N LEU A 235 3.31 -20.50 13.10
CA LEU A 235 4.24 -19.66 12.35
C LEU A 235 5.45 -19.34 13.22
N ASN A 236 6.65 -19.26 12.63
CA ASN A 236 7.81 -18.79 13.37
C ASN A 236 7.67 -17.30 13.74
N PRO A 237 8.42 -16.81 14.73
CA PRO A 237 8.29 -15.43 15.22
C PRO A 237 8.46 -14.37 14.13
N HIS A 238 9.41 -14.53 13.19
CA HIS A 238 9.66 -13.55 12.14
C HIS A 238 8.43 -13.41 11.23
N ALA A 239 7.84 -14.54 10.80
CA ALA A 239 6.60 -14.54 10.01
C ALA A 239 5.43 -13.90 10.76
N ARG A 240 5.27 -14.23 12.06
CA ARG A 240 4.20 -13.65 12.88
C ARG A 240 4.31 -12.14 12.95
N PHE A 241 5.49 -11.61 13.28
CA PHE A 241 5.69 -10.17 13.38
C PHE A 241 5.46 -9.44 12.05
N ALA A 242 5.96 -10.00 10.93
CA ALA A 242 5.73 -9.40 9.62
C ALA A 242 4.24 -9.38 9.25
N ILE A 243 3.52 -10.49 9.42
CA ILE A 243 2.07 -10.57 9.12
C ILE A 243 1.28 -9.63 10.01
N ILE A 244 1.59 -9.56 11.30
CA ILE A 244 0.93 -8.66 12.25
C ILE A 244 1.14 -7.21 11.84
N ALA A 245 2.39 -6.79 11.62
CA ALA A 245 2.71 -5.42 11.28
C ALA A 245 2.05 -4.97 9.97
N ILE A 246 2.16 -5.79 8.92
CA ILE A 246 1.55 -5.52 7.61
C ILE A 246 0.02 -5.47 7.73
N SER A 247 -0.59 -6.40 8.45
CA SER A 247 -2.04 -6.43 8.65
C SER A 247 -2.55 -5.23 9.45
N MET A 248 -1.80 -4.75 10.44
CA MET A 248 -2.19 -3.58 11.25
C MET A 248 -2.12 -2.28 10.44
N LEU A 249 -1.06 -2.10 9.66
CA LEU A 249 -0.96 -1.00 8.68
C LEU A 249 -2.12 -1.05 7.67
N ALA A 250 -2.45 -2.24 7.18
CA ALA A 250 -3.59 -2.41 6.27
C ALA A 250 -4.94 -2.20 6.98
N ASN A 251 -5.06 -2.49 8.27
CA ASN A 251 -6.27 -2.25 9.05
C ASN A 251 -6.60 -0.76 9.19
N LYS A 252 -5.57 0.09 9.32
CA LYS A 252 -5.74 1.55 9.37
C LYS A 252 -6.49 2.09 8.16
N MET A 253 -6.34 1.48 7.00
CA MET A 253 -7.03 1.92 5.77
C MET A 253 -8.54 1.68 5.77
N CYS A 254 -9.05 0.77 6.60
CA CYS A 254 -10.49 0.55 6.73
C CYS A 254 -10.97 0.72 8.17
N ALA A 255 -10.24 1.48 8.98
CA ALA A 255 -10.64 1.88 10.31
C ALA A 255 -10.55 3.39 10.43
N SER A 256 -11.52 4.01 11.10
CA SER A 256 -11.56 5.46 11.37
C SER A 256 -10.56 5.90 12.46
N GLY A 257 -9.60 5.06 12.81
CA GLY A 257 -8.66 5.31 13.90
C GLY A 257 -7.41 6.02 13.38
N VAL A 258 -7.18 7.25 13.84
CA VAL A 258 -5.91 7.93 13.65
C VAL A 258 -4.96 7.47 14.75
N GLY A 259 -4.14 6.46 14.46
CA GLY A 259 -3.01 6.09 15.31
C GLY A 259 -1.91 7.17 15.24
N PRO A 260 -1.02 7.27 16.26
CA PRO A 260 0.15 8.15 16.20
C PRO A 260 1.00 7.86 14.95
N GLU A 261 1.57 8.88 14.31
CA GLU A 261 2.47 8.70 13.15
C GLU A 261 3.63 7.75 13.46
N LEU A 262 4.18 7.85 14.67
CA LEU A 262 5.22 6.95 15.17
C LEU A 262 4.79 5.47 15.16
N PHE A 263 3.51 5.16 15.34
CA PHE A 263 3.02 3.79 15.33
C PHE A 263 3.19 3.16 13.94
N ASP A 264 2.82 3.89 12.89
CA ASP A 264 2.97 3.42 11.51
C ASP A 264 4.44 3.25 11.15
N GLU A 265 5.28 4.21 11.52
CA GLU A 265 6.73 4.15 11.29
C GLU A 265 7.36 2.91 11.94
N GLN A 266 6.99 2.62 13.19
CA GLN A 266 7.51 1.46 13.91
C GLN A 266 7.01 0.14 13.32
N LEU A 267 5.74 0.05 12.92
CA LEU A 267 5.22 -1.15 12.25
C LEU A 267 5.89 -1.37 10.89
N CYS A 268 6.09 -0.31 10.12
CA CYS A 268 6.83 -0.36 8.87
C CYS A 268 8.28 -0.80 9.10
N SER A 269 8.98 -0.19 10.04
CA SER A 269 10.36 -0.54 10.36
C SER A 269 10.48 -2.01 10.81
N ALA A 270 9.56 -2.48 11.65
CA ALA A 270 9.53 -3.86 12.10
C ALA A 270 9.31 -4.86 10.96
N ALA A 271 8.30 -4.63 10.11
CA ALA A 271 8.05 -5.47 8.95
C ALA A 271 9.27 -5.49 8.01
N GLN A 272 9.94 -4.35 7.82
CA GLN A 272 11.12 -4.24 6.97
C GLN A 272 12.26 -5.11 7.47
N TRP A 273 12.57 -4.97 8.75
CA TRP A 273 13.67 -5.69 9.37
C TRP A 273 13.47 -7.19 9.17
N PHE A 274 12.33 -7.75 9.60
CA PHE A 274 12.12 -9.19 9.54
C PHE A 274 12.15 -9.73 8.10
N LEU A 275 11.66 -8.97 7.13
CA LEU A 275 11.73 -9.36 5.72
C LEU A 275 13.17 -9.32 5.17
N GLN A 276 13.93 -8.26 5.45
CA GLN A 276 15.32 -8.11 4.98
C GLN A 276 16.25 -9.15 5.57
N GLU A 277 16.10 -9.44 6.86
CA GLU A 277 16.92 -10.42 7.57
C GLU A 277 16.77 -11.82 6.96
N ASN A 278 15.57 -12.15 6.47
CA ASN A 278 15.31 -13.46 5.85
C ASN A 278 15.64 -13.50 4.34
N SER A 279 15.32 -12.46 3.58
CA SER A 279 15.72 -12.34 2.17
C SER A 279 15.51 -10.93 1.61
N ASN A 280 16.56 -10.37 1.03
CA ASN A 280 16.47 -9.10 0.29
C ASN A 280 15.53 -9.18 -0.92
N GLU A 281 15.14 -10.38 -1.36
CA GLU A 281 14.18 -10.55 -2.45
C GLU A 281 12.75 -10.16 -2.07
N TYR A 282 12.38 -10.17 -0.79
CA TYR A 282 11.06 -9.66 -0.37
C TYR A 282 10.92 -8.17 -0.66
N LEU A 283 12.04 -7.45 -0.75
CA LEU A 283 12.09 -6.02 -1.04
C LEU A 283 12.64 -5.70 -2.44
N SER A 284 12.87 -6.71 -3.29
CA SER A 284 13.55 -6.51 -4.58
C SER A 284 12.61 -6.08 -5.72
N CYS A 285 11.29 -6.28 -5.58
CA CYS A 285 10.33 -6.02 -6.66
C CYS A 285 8.99 -5.51 -6.10
N LYS A 286 8.51 -4.36 -6.60
CA LYS A 286 7.22 -3.66 -6.31
C LYS A 286 6.84 -3.39 -4.83
N ALA A 287 7.35 -4.13 -3.85
CA ALA A 287 7.08 -4.06 -2.41
C ALA A 287 7.67 -2.83 -1.67
N HIS A 288 8.11 -1.81 -2.41
CA HIS A 288 9.25 -1.02 -1.96
C HIS A 288 8.97 -0.02 -0.83
N VAL A 289 7.75 0.47 -0.56
CA VAL A 289 7.66 1.84 0.00
C VAL A 289 6.44 2.11 0.89
N SER A 290 6.28 1.27 1.90
CA SER A 290 5.88 1.82 3.22
C SER A 290 6.97 1.61 4.26
N LEU A 291 7.91 0.71 3.98
CA LEU A 291 9.01 0.32 4.84
C LEU A 291 10.20 1.29 4.83
N LYS A 292 10.10 2.42 4.10
CA LYS A 292 11.09 3.49 4.17
C LYS A 292 10.37 4.76 4.58
N ASN A 293 10.81 5.30 5.72
CA ASN A 293 10.31 6.49 6.37
C ASN A 293 9.93 7.60 5.40
N HIS A 294 8.69 8.08 5.52
CA HIS A 294 8.23 9.35 4.98
C HIS A 294 7.54 10.11 6.11
N TYR A 295 8.34 10.77 6.94
CA TYR A 295 7.95 11.97 7.69
C TYR A 295 9.12 12.94 7.58
#